data_AF-A0A1T5ESW0-F1
#
_entry.id   AF-A0A1T5ESW0-F1
#
_cell.length_a   1.000
_cell.length_b   1.000
_cell.length_c   1.000
_cell.angle_alpha   90.00
_cell.angle_beta   90.00
_cell.angle_gamma   90.00
#
_symmetry.space_group_name_H-M   'P 1'
#
loop_
_entity.id
_entity.type
_entity.pdbx_description
1 polymer ?
#
loop_
_entity_poly.entity_id
_entity_poly.type
_entity_poly.pdbx_seq_one_letter_code
_entity_poly.pdbx_strand_id
1 'polypeptide(L)'
;MKRFKFVLITLSLLVILLIGFFSFSKPKQILIAEYNPNYLSIYPKTNFIKFENKDFLIKEIYKYQLNLLTEIQFSGSEGFATQKVDVSDLIKTKEKAGFPKFLKFKKKDHEIIYNSQSYPITEQRLDSILSKNNENKIILFIN
;
A
#
# COMPACT_ATOMS: atom_id res chain seq x y z
N MET A 1 3.88 -23.40 -41.39
CA MET A 1 4.31 -23.92 -40.06
C MET A 1 5.50 -23.19 -39.42
N LYS A 2 6.60 -22.88 -40.13
CA LYS A 2 7.78 -22.20 -39.53
C LYS A 2 7.48 -20.82 -38.93
N ARG A 3 6.69 -19.98 -39.62
CA ARG A 3 6.27 -18.65 -39.13
C ARG A 3 5.39 -18.73 -37.88
N PHE A 4 4.52 -19.73 -37.79
CA PHE A 4 3.65 -19.94 -36.62
C PHE A 4 4.45 -20.36 -35.38
N LYS A 5 5.44 -21.24 -35.54
CA LYS A 5 6.38 -21.59 -34.45
C LYS A 5 7.16 -20.36 -33.97
N PHE A 6 7.59 -19.50 -34.88
CA PHE A 6 8.30 -18.27 -34.52
C PHE A 6 7.43 -17.32 -33.70
N VAL A 7 6.18 -17.10 -34.12
CA VAL A 7 5.20 -16.27 -33.38
C VAL A 7 4.94 -16.84 -31.98
N LEU A 8 4.80 -18.16 -31.85
CA LEU A 8 4.57 -18.81 -30.55
C LEU A 8 5.77 -18.62 -29.60
N ILE A 9 6.99 -18.79 -30.11
CA ILE A 9 8.23 -18.60 -29.33
C ILE A 9 8.35 -17.15 -28.87
N THR A 10 8.12 -16.18 -29.75
CA THR A 10 8.18 -14.76 -29.38
C THR A 10 7.12 -14.39 -28.35
N LEU A 11 5.91 -14.95 -28.47
CA LEU A 11 4.83 -14.73 -27.50
C LEU A 11 5.19 -15.32 -26.12
N SER A 12 5.74 -16.53 -26.10
CA SER A 12 6.20 -17.17 -24.86
C SER A 12 7.31 -16.37 -24.18
N LEU A 13 8.27 -15.85 -24.95
CA LEU A 13 9.35 -15.02 -24.41
C LEU A 13 8.81 -13.73 -23.81
N LEU A 14 7.84 -13.09 -24.47
CA LEU A 14 7.16 -11.90 -23.95
C LEU A 14 6.48 -12.17 -22.60
N VAL A 15 5.78 -13.31 -22.48
CA VAL A 15 5.11 -13.71 -21.23
C VAL A 15 6.12 -13.89 -20.09
N ILE A 16 7.25 -14.55 -20.34
CA ILE A 16 8.30 -14.75 -19.33
C ILE A 16 8.89 -13.40 -18.89
N LEU A 17 9.14 -12.49 -19.83
CA LEU A 17 9.64 -11.15 -19.53
C LEU A 17 8.65 -10.35 -18.67
N LEU A 18 7.35 -10.44 -18.97
CA LEU A 18 6.30 -9.79 -18.20
C LEU A 18 6.22 -10.33 -16.77
N ILE A 19 6.29 -11.66 -16.59
CA ILE A 19 6.29 -12.30 -15.26
C ILE A 19 7.53 -11.88 -14.46
N GLY A 20 8.70 -11.85 -15.10
CA GLY A 20 9.93 -11.36 -14.49
C GLY A 20 9.78 -9.92 -14.02
N PHE A 21 9.33 -9.02 -14.89
CA PHE A 21 9.12 -7.60 -14.55
C PHE A 21 8.14 -7.43 -13.38
N PHE A 22 7.07 -8.22 -13.33
CA PHE A 22 6.11 -8.22 -12.22
C PHE A 22 6.74 -8.64 -10.89
N SER A 23 7.66 -9.61 -10.93
CA SER A 23 8.30 -10.17 -9.74
C SER A 23 9.38 -9.26 -9.15
N PHE A 24 10.06 -8.47 -9.99
CA PHE A 24 11.15 -7.58 -9.55
C PHE A 24 10.69 -6.19 -9.08
N SER A 25 9.42 -5.81 -9.31
CA SER A 25 8.97 -4.50 -8.85
C SER A 25 8.88 -4.46 -7.33
N LYS A 26 9.47 -3.44 -6.71
CA LYS A 26 9.37 -3.24 -5.26
C LYS A 26 7.92 -2.94 -4.87
N PRO A 27 7.36 -3.61 -3.85
CA PRO A 27 6.02 -3.34 -3.38
C PRO A 27 5.99 -2.00 -2.65
N LYS A 28 5.00 -1.18 -2.94
CA LYS A 28 4.74 0.08 -2.22
C LYS A 28 3.74 -0.16 -1.12
N GLN A 29 3.87 0.55 0.00
CA GLN A 29 2.95 0.42 1.13
C GLN A 29 2.45 1.79 1.60
N ILE A 30 1.17 1.85 1.95
CA ILE A 30 0.54 3.03 2.53
C ILE A 30 -0.05 2.61 3.87
N LEU A 31 0.46 3.18 4.96
CA LEU A 31 0.00 2.88 6.31
C LEU A 31 -0.78 4.08 6.83
N ILE A 32 -1.98 3.82 7.34
CA ILE A 32 -2.81 4.82 8.01
C ILE A 32 -2.80 4.49 9.48
N ALA A 33 -2.34 5.43 10.31
CA ALA A 33 -2.25 5.23 11.74
C ALA A 33 -2.90 6.36 12.53
N GLU A 34 -3.50 6.01 13.67
CA GLU A 34 -4.25 6.91 14.53
C GLU A 34 -3.77 6.82 15.97
N TYR A 35 -3.66 7.97 16.63
CA TYR A 35 -3.31 8.07 18.04
C TYR A 35 -4.56 8.03 18.90
N ASN A 36 -4.57 7.09 19.84
CA ASN A 36 -5.49 7.09 20.97
C ASN A 36 -4.78 6.41 22.15
N PRO A 37 -4.67 7.07 23.32
CA PRO A 37 -3.98 6.50 24.47
C PRO A 37 -4.59 5.18 24.95
N ASN A 38 -5.88 4.95 24.72
CA ASN A 38 -6.57 3.74 25.16
C ASN A 38 -6.20 2.50 24.33
N TYR A 39 -5.69 2.67 23.09
CA TYR A 39 -5.41 1.56 22.19
C TYR A 39 -4.28 0.65 22.68
N LEU A 40 -3.32 1.18 23.44
CA LEU A 40 -2.20 0.41 23.99
C LEU A 40 -2.64 -0.73 24.92
N SER A 41 -3.84 -0.65 25.48
CA SER A 41 -4.42 -1.69 26.34
C SER A 41 -5.18 -2.78 25.57
N ILE A 42 -5.46 -2.55 24.28
CA ILE A 42 -6.35 -3.39 23.45
C ILE A 42 -5.55 -4.13 22.38
N TYR A 43 -4.54 -3.47 21.80
CA TYR A 43 -3.79 -3.98 20.66
C TYR A 43 -2.35 -4.32 21.07
N PRO A 44 -1.72 -5.32 20.43
CA PRO A 44 -0.33 -5.64 20.69
C PRO A 44 0.60 -4.55 20.17
N LYS A 45 1.78 -4.41 20.78
CA LYS A 45 2.80 -3.40 20.41
C LYS A 45 3.21 -3.45 18.94
N THR A 46 3.11 -4.63 18.31
CA THR A 46 3.39 -4.82 16.87
C THR A 46 2.51 -3.98 15.96
N ASN A 47 1.34 -3.56 16.45
CA ASN A 47 0.37 -2.79 15.67
C ASN A 47 0.62 -1.29 15.72
N PHE A 48 1.69 -0.83 16.37
CA PHE A 48 1.96 0.58 16.59
C PHE A 48 3.19 1.07 15.84
N ILE A 49 3.15 2.33 15.43
CA ILE A 49 4.29 3.09 14.93
C ILE A 49 4.56 4.23 15.90
N LYS A 50 5.82 4.36 16.30
CA LYS A 50 6.25 5.46 17.17
C LYS A 50 6.60 6.69 16.34
N PHE A 51 5.93 7.80 16.62
CA PHE A 51 6.18 9.10 16.00
C PHE A 51 6.00 10.22 17.04
N GLU A 52 6.92 11.18 17.10
CA GLU A 52 6.90 12.27 18.11
C GLU A 52 6.67 11.77 19.56
N ASN A 53 7.33 10.68 19.96
CA ASN A 53 7.15 10.02 21.27
C ASN A 53 5.73 9.50 21.59
N LYS A 54 4.84 9.43 20.59
CA LYS A 54 3.51 8.83 20.70
C LYS A 54 3.44 7.52 19.91
N ASP A 55 2.66 6.58 20.42
CA ASP A 55 2.38 5.30 19.74
C ASP A 55 1.07 5.44 18.94
N PHE A 56 1.19 5.44 17.61
CA PHE A 56 0.05 5.49 16.70
C PHE A 56 -0.33 4.07 16.30
N LEU A 57 -1.58 3.68 16.52
CA LEU A 57 -2.11 2.39 16.08
C LEU A 57 -2.25 2.40 14.56
N ILE A 58 -1.60 1.47 13.87
CA ILE A 58 -1.77 1.24 12.45
C ILE A 58 -3.18 0.67 12.22
N LYS A 59 -4.10 1.48 11.70
CA LYS A 59 -5.47 1.02 11.40
C LYS A 59 -5.46 0.10 10.19
N GLU A 60 -4.78 0.54 9.13
CA GLU A 60 -4.78 -0.11 7.83
C GLU A 60 -3.41 0.00 7.16
N ILE A 61 -3.03 -1.06 6.44
CA ILE A 61 -1.86 -1.12 5.58
C ILE A 61 -2.32 -1.55 4.19
N TYR A 62 -2.11 -0.71 3.20
CA TYR A 62 -2.37 -1.02 1.80
C TYR A 62 -1.07 -1.36 1.11
N LYS A 63 -0.97 -2.57 0.54
CA LYS A 63 0.20 -2.99 -0.23
C LYS A 63 -0.11 -3.02 -1.72
N TYR A 64 0.79 -2.46 -2.49
CA TYR A 64 0.67 -2.31 -3.93
C TYR A 64 1.84 -2.97 -4.65
N GLN A 65 1.54 -3.77 -5.66
CA GLN A 65 2.51 -4.31 -6.61
C GLN A 65 2.22 -3.71 -7.99
N LEU A 66 3.21 -3.12 -8.66
CA LEU A 66 2.99 -2.39 -9.93
C LEU A 66 1.81 -1.39 -9.86
N ASN A 67 1.66 -0.67 -8.74
CA ASN A 67 0.55 0.24 -8.47
C ASN A 67 -0.85 -0.43 -8.40
N LEU A 68 -0.96 -1.75 -8.40
CA LEU A 68 -2.19 -2.50 -8.17
C LEU A 68 -2.27 -2.91 -6.71
N LEU A 69 -3.42 -2.69 -6.07
CA LEU A 69 -3.65 -3.15 -4.70
C LEU A 69 -3.68 -4.68 -4.67
N THR A 70 -2.81 -5.28 -3.87
CA THR A 70 -2.69 -6.76 -3.76
C THR A 70 -3.06 -7.27 -2.38
N GLU A 71 -2.93 -6.44 -1.35
CA GLU A 71 -3.16 -6.84 0.03
C GLU A 71 -3.59 -5.65 0.90
N ILE A 72 -4.52 -5.90 1.79
CA ILE A 72 -4.94 -4.99 2.86
C ILE A 72 -4.67 -5.68 4.18
N GLN A 73 -3.97 -5.02 5.09
CA GLN A 73 -3.82 -5.48 6.48
C GLN A 73 -4.52 -4.51 7.42
N PHE A 74 -5.12 -5.03 8.50
CA PHE A 74 -5.80 -4.23 9.51
C PHE A 74 -5.46 -4.74 10.90
N SER A 75 -5.42 -3.83 11.87
CA SER A 75 -5.12 -4.17 13.26
C SER A 75 -6.21 -5.04 13.88
N GLY A 76 -5.84 -6.23 14.33
CA GLY A 76 -6.61 -7.13 15.17
C GLY A 76 -6.01 -7.27 16.57
N SER A 77 -6.73 -7.93 17.48
CA SER A 77 -6.33 -8.13 18.88
C SER A 77 -5.04 -8.94 19.06
N GLU A 78 -4.65 -9.74 18.06
CA GLU A 78 -3.46 -10.61 18.11
C GLU A 78 -2.34 -10.17 17.15
N GLY A 79 -2.54 -9.09 16.40
CA GLY A 79 -1.59 -8.63 15.39
C GLY A 79 -2.30 -8.02 14.20
N PHE A 80 -1.85 -8.34 12.99
CA PHE A 80 -2.49 -7.90 11.76
C PHE A 80 -3.31 -9.03 11.14
N ALA A 81 -4.58 -8.75 10.88
CA ALA A 81 -5.36 -9.57 9.97
C ALA A 81 -5.10 -9.12 8.53
N THR A 82 -4.96 -10.08 7.62
CA THR A 82 -4.55 -9.83 6.23
C THR A 82 -5.62 -10.32 5.26
N GLN A 83 -6.04 -9.44 4.35
CA GLN A 83 -6.90 -9.75 3.24
C GLN A 83 -6.12 -9.59 1.93
N LYS A 84 -5.94 -10.69 1.19
CA LYS A 84 -5.42 -10.65 -0.18
C LYS A 84 -6.52 -10.20 -1.12
N VAL A 85 -6.17 -9.33 -2.07
CA VAL A 85 -7.08 -8.82 -3.10
C VAL A 85 -6.79 -9.59 -4.38
N ASP A 86 -7.77 -10.36 -4.84
CA ASP A 86 -7.67 -11.08 -6.11
C ASP A 86 -8.38 -10.34 -7.26
N VAL A 87 -8.26 -10.89 -8.48
CA VAL A 87 -8.88 -10.32 -9.68
C VAL A 87 -10.41 -10.34 -9.57
N SER A 88 -10.98 -11.32 -8.86
CA SER A 88 -12.42 -11.43 -8.66
C SER A 88 -12.94 -10.36 -7.70
N ASP A 89 -12.15 -10.01 -6.67
CA ASP A 89 -12.40 -8.91 -5.76
C ASP A 89 -12.32 -7.58 -6.50
N LEU A 90 -11.34 -7.38 -7.40
CA LEU A 90 -11.26 -6.18 -8.24
C LEU A 90 -12.53 -5.97 -9.10
N ILE A 91 -13.15 -7.05 -9.58
CA ILE A 91 -14.37 -7.02 -10.40
C ILE A 91 -15.61 -6.79 -9.52
N LYS A 92 -15.71 -7.45 -8.36
CA LYS A 92 -16.85 -7.36 -7.42
C LYS A 92 -16.88 -6.05 -6.63
N THR A 93 -15.74 -5.39 -6.43
CA THR A 93 -15.63 -4.13 -5.67
C THR A 93 -16.10 -2.89 -6.43
N LYS A 94 -17.11 -2.98 -7.31
CA LYS A 94 -17.86 -1.76 -7.69
C LYS A 94 -18.65 -1.20 -6.49
N GLU A 95 -18.86 -2.00 -5.43
CA GLU A 95 -19.72 -1.65 -4.29
C GLU A 95 -18.99 -1.37 -2.96
N LYS A 96 -17.69 -1.67 -2.81
CA LYS A 96 -16.89 -1.16 -1.68
C LYS A 96 -16.29 0.19 -2.03
N ALA A 97 -17.12 1.23 -1.97
CA ALA A 97 -16.86 2.60 -2.44
C ALA A 97 -15.69 3.37 -1.77
N GLY A 98 -14.88 2.73 -0.91
CA GLY A 98 -13.88 3.42 -0.08
C GLY A 98 -12.40 3.20 -0.45
N PHE A 99 -12.05 2.15 -1.21
CA PHE A 99 -10.65 1.73 -1.32
C PHE A 99 -10.04 1.94 -2.72
N PRO A 100 -8.86 2.58 -2.84
CA PRO A 100 -8.22 2.79 -4.12
C PRO A 100 -7.60 1.50 -4.66
N LYS A 101 -8.21 0.93 -5.72
CA LYS A 101 -7.72 -0.26 -6.45
C LYS A 101 -6.37 -0.04 -7.12
N PHE A 102 -6.10 1.21 -7.54
CA PHE A 102 -4.86 1.63 -8.18
C PHE A 102 -4.21 2.73 -7.33
N LEU A 103 -2.90 2.60 -7.14
CA LEU A 103 -2.10 3.61 -6.48
C LEU A 103 -1.95 4.84 -7.40
N LYS A 104 -2.73 5.88 -7.11
CA LYS A 104 -2.54 7.22 -7.65
C LYS A 104 -1.63 8.00 -6.71
N PHE A 105 -0.32 7.87 -6.91
CA PHE A 105 0.71 8.51 -6.10
C PHE A 105 1.56 9.44 -6.95
N LYS A 106 1.69 10.70 -6.53
CA LYS A 106 2.62 11.67 -7.10
C LYS A 106 3.29 12.45 -5.97
N LYS A 107 4.62 12.40 -5.91
CA LYS A 107 5.42 13.23 -5.01
C LYS A 107 5.72 14.59 -5.66
N LYS A 108 5.60 15.65 -4.88
CA LYS A 108 6.16 16.99 -5.16
C LYS A 108 7.11 17.37 -4.03
N ASP A 109 7.67 18.58 -4.08
CA ASP A 109 8.70 19.03 -3.13
C ASP A 109 8.22 19.02 -1.67
N HIS A 110 6.99 19.49 -1.40
CA HIS A 110 6.45 19.66 -0.04
C HIS A 110 5.14 18.90 0.20
N GLU A 111 4.64 18.17 -0.79
CA GLU A 111 3.36 17.46 -0.70
C GLU A 111 3.38 16.12 -1.46
N ILE A 112 2.53 15.21 -1.00
CA ILE A 112 2.19 13.97 -1.68
C ILE A 112 0.74 14.06 -2.13
N ILE A 113 0.51 13.79 -3.42
CA ILE A 113 -0.83 13.58 -3.94
C ILE A 113 -1.11 12.08 -3.90
N TYR A 114 -2.06 11.69 -3.05
CA TYR A 114 -2.53 10.32 -2.89
C TYR A 114 -4.05 10.27 -3.01
N ASN A 115 -4.56 9.39 -3.88
CA ASN A 115 -6.00 9.23 -4.13
C ASN A 115 -6.74 10.55 -4.37
N SER A 116 -6.15 11.41 -5.22
CA SER A 116 -6.67 12.75 -5.55
C SER A 116 -6.73 13.75 -4.37
N GLN A 117 -6.12 13.43 -3.23
CA GLN A 117 -5.99 14.32 -2.08
C GLN A 117 -4.52 14.70 -1.89
N SER A 118 -4.28 15.94 -1.44
CA SER A 118 -2.93 16.41 -1.11
C SER A 118 -2.64 16.25 0.38
N TYR A 119 -1.42 15.82 0.67
CA TYR A 119 -0.92 15.51 2.00
C TYR A 119 0.43 16.21 2.20
N PRO A 120 0.61 17.04 3.23
CA PRO A 120 1.87 17.72 3.47
C PRO A 120 2.95 16.71 3.88
N ILE A 121 4.18 16.89 3.38
CA ILE A 121 5.32 16.08 3.81
C ILE A 121 5.82 16.66 5.14
N THR A 122 5.68 15.89 6.22
CA THR A 122 6.15 16.29 7.56
C THR A 122 7.57 15.81 7.80
N GLU A 123 7.87 14.58 7.40
CA GLU A 123 9.20 14.00 7.56
C GLU A 123 9.48 13.02 6.42
N GLN A 124 10.73 12.93 5.98
CA GLN A 124 11.17 11.91 5.02
C GLN A 124 12.37 11.15 5.60
N ARG A 125 12.29 9.82 5.60
CA ARG A 125 13.33 8.90 6.07
C ARG A 125 13.60 7.83 5.02
N LEU A 126 14.75 7.91 4.34
CA LEU A 126 15.12 6.95 3.28
C LEU A 126 13.96 6.75 2.27
N ASP A 127 13.41 5.54 2.23
CA ASP A 127 12.34 5.12 1.33
C ASP A 127 10.92 5.37 1.90
N SER A 128 10.83 6.05 3.05
CA SER A 128 9.58 6.35 3.74
C SER A 128 9.31 7.85 3.80
N ILE A 129 8.07 8.26 3.54
CA ILE A 129 7.60 9.63 3.68
C ILE A 129 6.43 9.64 4.65
N LEU A 130 6.52 10.48 5.68
CA LEU A 130 5.49 10.62 6.70
C LEU A 130 4.73 11.93 6.46
N SER A 131 3.40 11.81 6.44
CA SER A 131 2.49 12.94 6.40
C SER A 131 1.62 12.94 7.65
N LYS A 132 1.72 14.01 8.43
CA LYS A 132 0.85 14.28 9.57
C LYS A 132 -0.34 15.11 9.07
N ASN A 133 -1.53 14.51 9.07
CA ASN A 133 -2.74 15.18 8.61
C ASN A 133 -3.37 16.02 9.74
N ASN A 134 -3.29 15.52 10.98
CA ASN A 134 -3.63 16.25 12.20
C ASN A 134 -2.84 15.67 13.40
N GLU A 135 -3.09 16.15 14.62
CA GLU A 135 -2.39 15.67 15.82
C GLU A 135 -2.55 14.16 16.08
N ASN A 136 -3.63 13.57 15.59
CA ASN A 136 -4.03 12.21 15.91
C ASN A 136 -3.96 11.25 14.73
N LYS A 137 -3.58 11.69 13.52
CA LYS A 137 -3.60 10.88 12.31
C LYS A 137 -2.37 11.13 11.47
N ILE A 138 -1.65 10.05 11.21
CA ILE A 138 -0.49 10.03 10.33
C ILE A 138 -0.72 9.06 9.18
N ILE A 139 -0.10 9.36 8.05
CA ILE A 139 -0.03 8.48 6.89
C ILE A 139 1.44 8.30 6.54
N LEU A 140 1.86 7.03 6.42
CA LEU A 140 3.22 6.67 6.05
C LEU A 140 3.21 6.05 4.66
N PHE A 141 4.01 6.62 3.76
CA PHE A 141 4.21 6.16 2.39
C PHE A 141 5.57 5.46 2.31
N ILE A 142 5.60 4.17 2.02
CA ILE A 142 6.83 3.35 1.92
C ILE A 142 6.99 2.88 0.47
N ASN A 143 8.18 3.02 -0.08
CA ASN A 143 8.47 2.79 -1.51
C ASN A 143 9.45 1.64 -1.77
#